data_AF-A0A7J4LDH0-F1
#
_entry.id   AF-A0A7J4LDH0-F1
#
_cell.length_a   1.000
_cell.length_b   1.000
_cell.length_c   1.000
_cell.angle_alpha   90.00
_cell.angle_beta   90.00
_cell.angle_gamma   90.00
#
_symmetry.space_group_name_H-M   'P 1'
#
loop_
_entity.id
_entity.type
_entity.pdbx_description
1 polymer ?
#
loop_
_entity_poly.entity_id
_entity_poly.type
_entity_poly.pdbx_seq_one_letter_code
_entity_poly.pdbx_strand_id
1 'polypeptide(L)'
;MVEDKKFIKALSKKFTEDPKGRTMTKVGLGIDQSARKREFKEWGEKIAKERGISGYDPMVHLGGIPLGQRVLMPYKISTTDAYCEGDDLHFVNNAAMQQ
;
A
#
# COMPACT_ATOMS: atom_id res chain seq x y z
N MET A 1 27.36 17.23 14.06
CA MET A 1 26.20 17.00 13.15
C MET A 1 25.72 15.58 13.43
N VAL A 2 24.59 15.40 14.13
CA VAL A 2 24.06 14.05 14.37
C VAL A 2 23.65 13.52 13.01
N GLU A 3 24.27 12.42 12.58
CA GLU A 3 23.94 11.76 11.31
C GLU A 3 22.45 11.39 11.36
N ASP A 4 21.67 11.90 10.41
CA ASP A 4 20.23 11.66 10.38
C ASP A 4 19.99 10.15 10.29
N LYS A 5 19.20 9.63 11.24
CA LYS A 5 18.93 8.19 11.31
C LYS A 5 18.40 7.71 9.95
N LYS A 6 18.93 6.60 9.43
CA LYS A 6 18.65 6.09 8.06
C LYS A 6 17.15 5.96 7.73
N PHE A 7 16.30 5.78 8.73
CA PHE A 7 14.85 5.68 8.57
C PHE A 7 14.13 7.02 8.36
N ILE A 8 14.74 8.17 8.69
CA ILE A 8 14.12 9.49 8.53
C ILE A 8 13.80 9.75 7.05
N LYS A 9 14.71 9.43 6.13
CA LYS A 9 14.47 9.49 4.67
C LYS A 9 13.27 8.63 4.24
N ALA A 10 13.07 7.47 4.87
CA ALA A 10 11.93 6.61 4.57
C ALA A 10 10.61 7.18 5.11
N LEU A 11 10.62 7.75 6.31
CA LEU A 11 9.43 8.37 6.92
C LEU A 11 8.97 9.61 6.15
N SER A 12 9.88 10.49 5.76
CA SER A 12 9.56 11.68 4.96
C SER A 12 9.03 11.37 3.55
N LYS A 13 9.22 10.14 3.06
CA LYS A 13 8.61 9.68 1.80
C LYS A 13 7.23 9.04 2.01
N LYS A 14 6.96 8.51 3.20
CA LYS A 14 5.68 7.88 3.57
C LYS A 14 4.63 8.90 3.97
N PHE A 15 5.05 9.96 4.67
CA PHE A 15 4.17 10.96 5.27
C PHE A 15 4.61 12.35 4.83
N THR A 16 3.65 13.25 4.70
CA THR A 16 3.90 14.68 4.41
C THR A 16 4.31 15.45 5.66
N GLU A 17 3.95 14.92 6.83
CA GLU A 17 4.15 15.50 8.14
C GLU A 17 5.57 15.26 8.70
N ASP A 18 5.95 16.05 9.70
CA ASP A 18 7.18 15.83 10.45
C ASP A 18 7.12 14.44 11.14
N PRO A 19 8.12 13.56 10.91
CA PRO A 19 8.23 12.27 11.61
C PRO A 19 8.19 12.34 13.15
N LYS A 20 8.47 13.50 13.75
CA LYS A 20 8.38 13.74 15.21
C LYS A 20 7.01 14.23 15.66
N GLY A 21 6.12 14.59 14.73
CA GLY A 21 4.78 15.07 15.01
C GLY A 21 3.88 14.01 15.64
N ARG A 22 2.80 14.47 16.30
CA ARG A 22 1.75 13.60 16.88
C ARG A 22 0.42 13.68 16.14
N THR A 23 0.36 14.52 15.12
CA THR A 23 -0.83 14.76 14.29
C THR A 23 -0.60 14.14 12.93
N MET A 24 -1.69 13.66 12.32
CA MET A 24 -1.70 13.07 10.99
C MET A 24 -2.90 13.61 10.24
N THR A 25 -2.68 13.95 8.98
CA THR A 25 -3.74 14.33 8.05
C THR A 25 -4.59 13.11 7.73
N LYS A 26 -5.90 13.24 7.90
CA LYS A 26 -6.84 12.20 7.47
C LYS A 26 -6.87 12.19 5.94
N VAL A 27 -6.55 11.04 5.33
CA VAL A 27 -6.59 10.88 3.88
C VAL A 27 -8.03 10.61 3.42
N GLY A 28 -8.68 9.58 3.96
CA GLY A 28 -10.08 9.28 3.65
C GLY A 28 -10.38 8.88 2.20
N LEU A 29 -9.36 8.67 1.36
CA LEU A 29 -9.50 8.34 -0.06
C LEU A 29 -9.72 6.84 -0.33
N GLY A 30 -9.77 6.02 0.73
CA GLY A 30 -9.95 4.58 0.59
C GLY A 30 -8.85 3.93 -0.26
N ILE A 31 -9.23 3.00 -1.13
CA ILE A 31 -8.29 2.30 -2.01
C ILE A 31 -7.76 3.18 -3.15
N ASP A 32 -8.44 4.27 -3.50
CA ASP A 32 -8.14 5.05 -4.70
C ASP A 32 -6.81 5.83 -4.58
N GLN A 33 -6.27 5.94 -3.36
CA GLN A 33 -4.94 6.48 -3.11
C GLN A 33 -3.80 5.57 -3.58
N SER A 34 -4.06 4.27 -3.76
CA SER A 34 -3.04 3.26 -4.09
C SER A 34 -3.17 2.85 -5.56
N ALA A 35 -2.05 2.91 -6.28
CA ALA A 35 -2.01 2.41 -7.66
C ALA A 35 -2.22 0.90 -7.68
N ARG A 36 -1.60 0.17 -6.73
CA ARG A 36 -1.72 -1.29 -6.67
C ARG A 36 -3.13 -1.77 -6.30
N LYS A 37 -3.83 -1.08 -5.40
CA LYS A 37 -5.21 -1.44 -5.06
C LYS A 37 -6.18 -1.17 -6.22
N ARG A 38 -5.96 -0.13 -7.00
CA ARG A 38 -6.75 0.12 -8.23
C ARG A 38 -6.54 -0.99 -9.26
N GLU A 39 -5.30 -1.44 -9.46
CA GLU A 39 -4.99 -2.59 -10.31
C GLU A 39 -5.68 -3.87 -9.81
N PHE A 40 -5.64 -4.14 -8.50
CA PHE A 40 -6.30 -5.33 -7.94
C PHE A 40 -7.81 -5.30 -8.11
N LYS A 41 -8.45 -4.14 -7.96
CA LYS A 41 -9.87 -3.96 -8.24
C LYS A 41 -10.17 -4.29 -9.71
N GLU A 42 -9.40 -3.73 -10.64
CA GLU A 42 -9.58 -3.95 -12.07
C GLU A 42 -9.46 -5.44 -12.45
N TRP A 43 -8.40 -6.11 -11.97
CA TRP A 43 -8.21 -7.55 -12.24
C TRP A 43 -9.24 -8.41 -11.52
N GLY A 44 -9.62 -8.07 -10.29
CA GLY A 44 -10.68 -8.76 -9.55
C GLY A 44 -12.01 -8.74 -10.31
N GLU A 45 -12.40 -7.59 -10.85
CA GLU A 45 -13.60 -7.45 -11.68
C GLU A 45 -13.51 -8.24 -12.99
N LYS A 46 -12.35 -8.24 -13.68
CA LYS A 46 -12.14 -9.03 -14.90
C LYS A 46 -12.26 -10.53 -14.63
N ILE A 47 -11.55 -11.04 -13.62
CA ILE A 47 -11.55 -12.46 -13.25
C ILE A 47 -12.94 -12.91 -12.82
N ALA A 48 -13.64 -12.11 -12.00
CA ALA A 48 -14.99 -12.45 -11.56
C ALA A 48 -15.97 -12.57 -12.72
N LYS A 49 -15.88 -11.67 -13.71
CA LYS A 49 -16.70 -11.72 -14.94
C LYS A 49 -16.37 -12.94 -15.79
N GLU A 50 -15.09 -13.24 -16.00
CA GLU A 50 -14.64 -14.36 -16.84
C GLU A 50 -15.09 -15.71 -16.28
N ARG A 51 -14.94 -15.92 -14.97
CA ARG A 51 -15.27 -17.21 -14.32
C ARG A 51 -16.72 -17.33 -13.85
N GLY A 52 -17.49 -16.23 -13.88
CA GLY A 52 -18.87 -16.19 -13.39
C GLY A 52 -19.04 -16.36 -11.88
N ILE A 53 -17.97 -16.20 -11.09
CA ILE A 53 -17.98 -16.38 -9.62
C ILE A 53 -17.32 -15.16 -8.98
N SER A 54 -17.96 -14.61 -7.95
CA SER A 54 -17.45 -13.49 -7.16
C SER A 54 -16.02 -13.74 -6.67
N GLY A 55 -15.17 -12.72 -6.74
CA GLY A 55 -13.74 -12.80 -6.43
C GLY A 55 -13.28 -11.65 -5.56
N TYR A 56 -12.08 -11.13 -5.80
CA TYR A 56 -11.59 -9.96 -5.09
C TYR A 56 -12.52 -8.76 -5.32
N ASP A 57 -13.10 -8.25 -4.25
CA ASP A 57 -13.84 -6.99 -4.21
C ASP A 57 -13.34 -6.17 -3.00
N PRO A 58 -12.72 -4.99 -3.21
CA PRO A 58 -12.24 -4.17 -2.10
C PRO A 58 -13.36 -3.57 -1.24
N MET A 59 -14.61 -3.54 -1.71
CA MET A 59 -15.75 -2.98 -0.99
C MET A 59 -16.34 -3.93 0.04
N VAL A 60 -16.01 -5.22 0.03
CA VAL A 60 -16.53 -6.18 1.02
C VAL A 60 -15.66 -6.29 2.28
N HIS A 61 -14.62 -5.46 2.41
CA HIS A 61 -13.75 -5.49 3.58
C HIS A 61 -14.52 -5.14 4.86
N LEU A 62 -14.37 -5.96 5.91
CA LEU A 62 -14.93 -5.76 7.25
C LEU A 62 -16.38 -5.20 7.26
N GLY A 63 -17.29 -5.85 6.53
CA GLY A 63 -18.70 -5.44 6.49
C GLY A 63 -18.97 -4.15 5.72
N GLY A 64 -18.14 -3.82 4.72
CA GLY A 64 -18.33 -2.66 3.86
C GLY A 64 -17.39 -1.49 4.14
N ILE A 65 -16.48 -1.61 5.10
CA ILE A 65 -15.52 -0.56 5.44
C ILE A 65 -14.33 -0.67 4.48
N PRO A 66 -14.15 0.28 3.53
CA PRO A 66 -13.07 0.16 2.56
C PRO A 66 -11.71 0.40 3.22
N LEU A 67 -10.72 -0.38 2.79
CA LEU A 67 -9.31 -0.16 3.14
C LEU A 67 -8.87 1.26 2.79
N GLY A 68 -7.81 1.75 3.44
CA GLY A 68 -7.23 3.06 3.12
C GLY A 68 -7.89 4.26 3.80
N GLN A 69 -8.53 4.06 4.97
CA GLN A 69 -8.94 5.19 5.83
C GLN A 69 -7.73 6.01 6.32
N ARG A 70 -6.57 5.34 6.44
CA ARG A 70 -5.25 5.93 6.66
C ARG A 70 -4.40 5.84 5.39
N VAL A 71 -3.24 6.50 5.41
CA VAL A 71 -2.22 6.38 4.36
C VAL A 71 -1.86 4.90 4.12
N LEU A 72 -2.00 4.45 2.87
CA LEU A 72 -1.42 3.20 2.37
C LEU A 72 0.05 3.47 2.01
N MET A 73 0.96 3.03 2.88
CA MET A 73 2.35 3.51 2.85
C MET A 73 3.23 2.76 1.84
N PRO A 74 4.12 3.46 1.11
CA PRO A 74 5.22 2.82 0.40
C PRO A 74 6.31 2.37 1.38
N TYR A 75 7.01 1.27 1.10
CA TYR A 75 8.14 0.76 1.89
C TYR A 75 9.44 0.91 1.13
N LYS A 76 10.45 1.47 1.80
CA LYS A 76 11.82 1.45 1.32
C LYS A 76 12.41 0.07 1.55
N ILE A 77 12.96 -0.56 0.52
CA ILE A 77 13.78 -1.76 0.71
C ILE A 77 15.10 -1.31 1.31
N SER A 78 15.39 -1.79 2.52
CA SER A 78 16.63 -1.46 3.24
C SER A 78 17.85 -1.71 2.36
N THR A 79 18.88 -0.87 2.53
CA THR A 79 20.13 -0.86 1.74
C THR A 79 20.00 -0.55 0.25
N THR A 80 18.80 -0.28 -0.27
CA THR A 80 18.57 0.17 -1.66
C THR A 80 17.98 1.59 -1.69
N ASP A 81 17.66 2.11 -2.88
CA ASP A 81 16.81 3.30 -3.05
C ASP A 81 15.40 2.97 -3.58
N ALA A 82 15.06 1.68 -3.69
CA ALA A 82 13.76 1.23 -4.18
C ALA A 82 12.66 1.43 -3.12
N TYR A 83 11.49 1.89 -3.58
CA TYR A 83 10.26 1.96 -2.81
C TYR A 83 9.15 1.23 -3.55
N CYS A 84 8.35 0.45 -2.83
CA CYS A 84 7.21 -0.27 -3.39
C CYS A 84 6.03 -0.24 -2.41
N GLU A 85 4.83 -0.57 -2.87
CA GLU A 85 3.71 -0.80 -1.96
C GLU A 85 3.91 -2.13 -1.22
N GLY A 86 3.30 -2.29 -0.04
CA GLY A 86 3.45 -3.52 0.75
C GLY A 86 2.96 -4.78 0.02
N ASP A 87 1.98 -4.62 -0.88
CA ASP A 87 1.44 -5.67 -1.74
C ASP A 87 2.50 -6.31 -2.66
N ASP A 88 3.53 -5.56 -3.07
CA ASP A 88 4.63 -6.04 -3.92
C ASP A 88 5.65 -6.88 -3.14
N LEU A 89 5.55 -6.84 -1.81
CA LEU A 89 6.37 -7.61 -0.88
C LEU A 89 5.62 -8.82 -0.31
N HIS A 90 4.40 -9.06 -0.76
CA HIS A 90 3.74 -10.33 -0.51
C HIS A 90 4.40 -11.41 -1.37
N PHE A 91 4.81 -12.53 -0.78
CA PHE A 91 5.59 -13.56 -1.49
C PHE A 91 4.88 -14.09 -2.76
N VAL A 92 3.54 -14.19 -2.75
CA VAL A 92 2.76 -14.57 -3.95
C VAL A 92 2.96 -13.60 -5.13
N ASN A 93 3.18 -12.32 -4.85
CA ASN A 93 3.35 -11.27 -5.86
C ASN A 93 4.83 -10.99 -6.18
N ASN A 94 5.76 -11.70 -5.55
CA ASN A 94 7.18 -11.43 -5.66
C ASN A 94 7.94 -12.69 -6.07
N ALA A 95 8.31 -12.78 -7.35
CA ALA A 95 9.02 -13.93 -7.89
C ALA A 95 10.39 -14.15 -7.23
N ALA A 96 11.08 -13.09 -6.80
CA ALA A 96 12.36 -13.21 -6.11
C ALA A 96 12.22 -13.81 -4.69
N MET A 97 11.06 -13.66 -4.05
CA MET A 97 10.77 -14.32 -2.77
C MET A 97 10.36 -15.79 -2.93
N GLN A 98 9.86 -16.18 -4.11
CA GLN A 98 9.45 -17.56 -4.38
C GLN A 98 10.62 -18.46 -4.79
N GLN A 99 11.63 -17.87 -5.45
CA GLN A 99 12.77 -18.57 -6.03
C GLN A 99 13.82 -18.98 -5.00
#